data_AF-A0A7X7SKS6-F1
#
_entry.id   AF-A0A7X7SKS6-F1
#
_cell.length_a   1.000
_cell.length_b   1.000
_cell.length_c   1.000
_cell.angle_alpha   90.00
_cell.angle_beta   90.00
_cell.angle_gamma   90.00
#
_symmetry.space_group_name_H-M   'P 1'
#
loop_
_entity.id
_entity.type
_entity.pdbx_description
1 polymer ?
#
loop_
_entity_poly.entity_id
_entity_poly.type
_entity_poly.pdbx_seq_one_letter_code
_entity_poly.pdbx_strand_id
1 'polypeptide(L)' 'MKIAIIGLGYVGLPLAMVFAESGAQVVGIEASAERC' A
#
# COMPACT_ATOMS: atom_id res chain seq x y z
N MET A 1 -7.14 -5.12 -11.92
CA MET A 1 -7.65 -4.07 -11.02
C MET A 1 -6.47 -3.22 -10.57
N LYS A 2 -6.60 -1.88 -10.54
CA LYS A 2 -5.56 -0.96 -10.04
C LYS A 2 -6.03 -0.36 -8.71
N ILE A 3 -5.18 -0.40 -7.68
CA ILE A 3 -5.51 0.02 -6.31
C ILE A 3 -4.45 1.02 -5.85
N ALA A 4 -4.90 2.15 -5.31
CA ALA A 4 -4.02 3.10 -4.62
C ALA A 4 -4.31 3.05 -3.11
N ILE A 5 -3.28 2.95 -2.29
CA ILE A 5 -3.39 2.98 -0.82
C ILE A 5 -2.63 4.19 -0.30
N ILE A 6 -3.34 5.08 0.41
CA ILE A 6 -2.79 6.29 1.00
C ILE A 6 -2.58 6.05 2.51
N GLY A 7 -1.33 6.17 2.96
CA GLY A 7 -0.86 5.83 4.30
C GLY A 7 -0.39 4.38 4.38
N LEU A 8 0.92 4.17 4.56
CA LEU A 8 1.57 2.85 4.65
C LEU A 8 1.99 2.51 6.09
N GLY A 9 1.18 2.92 7.05
CA GLY A 9 1.34 2.54 8.45
C GLY A 9 0.92 1.10 8.73
N TYR A 10 0.68 0.82 10.01
CA TYR A 10 0.36 -0.52 10.54
C TYR A 10 -0.75 -1.27 9.80
N VAL A 11 -1.76 -0.55 9.29
CA VAL A 11 -2.88 -1.16 8.55
C VAL A 11 -2.64 -1.11 7.04
N GLY A 12 -2.18 0.02 6.53
CA GLY A 12 -2.10 0.27 5.10
C GLY A 12 -1.05 -0.57 4.39
N LEU A 13 0.12 -0.79 5.01
CA LEU A 13 1.19 -1.58 4.41
C LEU A 13 0.82 -3.08 4.33
N PRO A 14 0.35 -3.75 5.41
CA PRO A 14 -0.12 -5.13 5.29
C PRO A 14 -1.28 -5.28 4.30
N LEU A 15 -2.21 -4.32 4.25
CA LEU A 15 -3.31 -4.33 3.28
C LEU A 15 -2.80 -4.23 1.84
N ALA A 16 -1.83 -3.35 1.58
CA ALA A 16 -1.20 -3.20 0.26
C ALA A 16 -0.54 -4.51 -0.19
N MET A 17 0.17 -5.18 0.72
CA MET A 17 0.82 -6.46 0.48
C MET A 17 -0.19 -7.55 0.10
N VAL A 18 -1.26 -7.71 0.87
CA VAL A 18 -2.30 -8.73 0.58
C VAL A 18 -2.91 -8.51 -0.81
N PHE A 19 -3.20 -7.27 -1.19
CA PHE A 19 -3.72 -6.97 -2.52
C PHE A 19 -2.69 -7.25 -3.63
N ALA A 20 -1.43 -6.90 -3.42
CA ALA A 20 -0.36 -7.20 -4.36
C ALA A 20 -0.17 -8.72 -4.54
N GLU A 21 -0.17 -9.49 -3.44
CA GLU A 21 -0.08 -10.95 -3.44
C GLU A 21 -1.26 -11.60 -4.16
N SER A 22 -2.46 -11.00 -4.11
CA SER A 22 -3.63 -11.44 -4.86
C SER A 22 -3.59 -11.12 -6.37
N GLY A 23 -2.52 -10.46 -6.84
CA GLY A 23 -2.30 -10.11 -8.24
C GLY A 23 -2.89 -8.76 -8.67
N ALA A 24 -3.33 -7.92 -7.73
CA ALA A 24 -3.73 -6.55 -8.04
C ALA A 24 -2.49 -5.66 -8.30
N GLN A 25 -2.62 -4.70 -9.22
CA GLN A 25 -1.59 -3.67 -9.38
C GLN A 25 -1.79 -2.61 -8.29
N VAL A 26 -0.88 -2.53 -7.33
CA VAL A 26 -0.98 -1.64 -6.17
C VAL A 26 0.04 -0.50 -6.25
N VAL A 27 -0.39 0.72 -5.92
CA VAL A 27 0.49 1.88 -5.69
C VAL A 27 0.29 2.35 -4.25
N GLY A 28 1.37 2.32 -3.45
CA GLY A 28 1.38 2.90 -2.12
C GLY A 28 1.79 4.37 -2.14
N ILE A 29 1.13 5.20 -1.34
CA ILE A 29 1.44 6.63 -1.18
C ILE A 29 1.61 6.88 0.31
N GLU A 30 2.78 7.35 0.72
CA GLU A 30 3.08 7.75 2.10
C GLU A 30 3.51 9.22 2.12
N ALA A 31 2.98 9.99 3.06
CA ALA A 31 3.26 11.42 3.17
C ALA A 31 4.55 11.71 3.94
N SER A 32 4.95 10.78 4.82
CA SER A 32 6.13 10.85 5.67
C SER A 32 7.26 10.05 5.03
N ALA A 33 8.25 10.75 4.47
CA ALA A 33 9.38 10.12 3.78
C ALA A 33 10.18 9.18 4.70
N GLU A 34 10.21 9.45 6.00
CA GLU A 34 10.88 8.58 6.98
C GLU A 34 10.15 7.25 7.26
N ARG A 35 8.91 7.10 6.78
CA ARG A 35 8.10 5.87 6.93
C ARG A 35 8.06 5.01 5.68
N CYS A 36 8.70 5.46 4.60
CA CYS A 36 8.68 4.81 3.29
C CYS A 36 9.95 4.00 3.01
#